data_AF-A0A8J2NQE8-F1
#
_entry.id   AF-A0A8J2NQE8-F1
#
_cell.length_a   1.000
_cell.length_b   1.000
_cell.length_c   1.000
_cell.angle_alpha   90.00
_cell.angle_beta   90.00
_cell.angle_gamma   90.00
#
_symmetry.space_group_name_H-M   'P 1'
#
loop_
_entity.id
_entity.type
_entity.pdbx_description
1 polymer ?
#
loop_
_entity_poly.entity_id
_entity_poly.type
_entity_poly.pdbx_seq_one_letter_code
_entity_poly.pdbx_strand_id
1 'polypeptide(L)' 'CHVIGPILMKEINPHKPELFAGLKADGESGKSGKPLTILEIGIGPCTNFPYYPGKCELVVVEPESFFR' A
#
# COMPACT_ATOMS: atom_id res chain seq x y z
N CYS A 1 -6.47 11.84 9.84
CA CYS A 1 -6.15 11.54 8.43
C CYS A 1 -6.78 12.65 7.58
N HIS A 2 -6.02 13.69 7.22
CA HIS A 2 -6.48 14.68 6.26
C HIS A 2 -6.20 14.12 4.87
N VAL A 3 -7.26 13.76 4.14
CA VAL A 3 -7.18 13.35 2.74
C VAL A 3 -7.01 14.63 1.93
N ILE A 4 -5.78 14.90 1.47
CA ILE A 4 -5.51 16.06 0.62
C ILE A 4 -5.79 15.67 -0.84
N GLY A 5 -6.94 16.13 -1.33
CA GLY A 5 -7.12 16.66 -2.70
C GLY A 5 -7.19 15.68 -3.89
N PRO A 6 -8.10 15.91 -4.86
CA PRO A 6 -8.40 14.99 -5.97
C PRO A 6 -7.44 15.07 -7.18
N ILE A 7 -6.32 15.80 -7.09
CA ILE A 7 -5.52 16.18 -8.28
C ILE A 7 -4.48 15.12 -8.69
N LEU A 8 -4.12 14.18 -7.80
CA LEU A 8 -3.15 13.11 -8.09
C LEU A 8 -3.75 11.70 -8.05
N MET A 9 -5.06 11.56 -8.25
CA MET A 9 -5.67 10.27 -8.60
C MET A 9 -5.72 10.13 -10.13
N LYS A 10 -4.57 10.28 -10.80
CA LYS A 10 -4.47 9.88 -12.21
C LYS A 10 -4.57 8.36 -12.25
N GLU A 11 -5.68 7.89 -12.80
CA GLU A 11 -5.99 6.52 -13.24
C GLU A 11 -5.38 5.43 -12.37
N ILE A 12 -6.21 4.88 -11.47
CA ILE A 12 -5.91 3.60 -10.84
C ILE A 12 -5.66 2.60 -11.97
N ASN A 13 -4.41 2.14 -12.10
CA ASN A 13 -4.06 1.15 -13.11
C ASN A 13 -4.95 -0.09 -12.88
N PRO A 14 -5.77 -0.48 -13.88
CA PRO A 14 -6.80 -1.50 -13.72
C PRO A 14 -6.24 -2.88 -13.38
N HIS A 15 -4.93 -3.09 -13.58
CA HIS A 15 -4.24 -4.35 -13.28
C HIS A 15 -3.67 -4.41 -11.86
N LYS A 16 -3.72 -3.33 -11.07
CA LYS A 16 -3.27 -3.34 -9.67
C LYS A 16 -3.97 -4.43 -8.83
N PRO A 17 -5.29 -4.63 -8.89
CA PRO A 17 -5.94 -5.70 -8.13
C PRO A 17 -5.32 -7.09 -8.38
N GLU A 18 -5.03 -7.41 -9.64
CA GLU A 18 -4.42 -8.69 -10.03
C GLU A 18 -2.96 -8.76 -9.57
N LEU A 19 -2.20 -7.68 -9.72
CA LEU A 19 -0.81 -7.58 -9.29
C LEU A 19 -0.63 -7.85 -7.79
N PHE A 20 -1.54 -7.35 -6.95
CA PHE A 20 -1.45 -7.48 -5.49
C PHE A 20 -2.22 -8.69 -4.92
N ALA A 21 -2.91 -9.48 -5.75
CA ALA A 21 -3.74 -10.60 -5.28
C ALA A 21 -2.94 -11.63 -4.46
N GLY A 22 -1.71 -11.95 -4.88
CA GLY A 22 -0.83 -12.88 -4.17
C GLY A 22 -0.41 -12.35 -2.79
N LEU A 23 -0.10 -11.06 -2.69
CA LEU A 23 0.27 -10.42 -1.43
C LEU A 23 -0.87 -10.51 -0.41
N LYS A 24 -2.10 -10.26 -0.87
CA LYS A 24 -3.31 -10.35 -0.07
C LYS A 24 -3.55 -11.77 0.45
N ALA A 25 -3.46 -12.76 -0.45
CA ALA A 25 -3.61 -14.16 -0.08
C ALA A 25 -2.55 -14.62 0.94
N ASP A 26 -1.29 -14.20 0.77
CA ASP A 26 -0.22 -14.57 1.69
C ASP A 26 -0.38 -13.91 3.06
N GLY A 27 -0.71 -12.61 3.12
CA GLY A 27 -0.95 -11.90 4.37
C GLY A 27 -2.20 -12.37 5.12
N GLU A 28 -3.23 -12.83 4.42
CA GLU A 28 -4.47 -13.35 5.03
C GLU A 28 -4.35 -14.82 5.45
N SER A 29 -3.58 -15.63 4.71
CA SER A 29 -3.41 -17.07 5.00
C SER A 29 -2.64 -17.34 6.30
N GLY A 30 -1.86 -16.37 6.80
CA GLY A 30 -1.22 -16.44 8.11
C GLY A 30 -0.24 -17.62 8.28
N LYS A 31 0.32 -18.16 7.20
CA LYS A 31 1.16 -19.38 7.19
C LYS A 31 2.34 -19.34 8.18
N SER A 32 2.81 -18.15 8.55
CA SER A 32 3.91 -17.93 9.49
C SER A 32 3.47 -17.55 10.91
N GLY A 33 2.17 -17.39 11.16
CA GLY A 33 1.62 -16.88 12.42
C GLY A 33 1.99 -15.42 12.72
N LYS A 34 2.65 -14.72 11.80
CA LYS A 34 3.10 -13.33 11.94
C LYS A 34 2.50 -12.45 10.84
N PRO A 35 2.19 -11.17 11.13
CA PRO A 35 1.82 -10.20 10.10
C PRO A 35 2.90 -10.12 9.02
N LEU A 36 2.48 -9.91 7.77
CA LEU A 36 3.41 -9.64 6.69
C LEU A 36 4.02 -8.23 6.89
N THR A 37 5.34 -8.10 6.82
CA THR A 37 6.00 -6.79 6.80
C THR A 37 6.25 -6.35 5.35
N ILE A 38 5.75 -5.17 5.00
CA ILE A 38 5.87 -4.56 3.66
C ILE A 38 6.77 -3.32 3.77
N LEU A 39 7.74 -3.21 2.86
CA LEU A 39 8.53 -2.00 2.68
C LEU A 39 8.07 -1.30 1.39
N GLU A 40 7.51 -0.10 1.51
CA GLU A 40 7.16 0.76 0.38
C GLU A 40 8.17 1.91 0.29
N ILE A 41 8.76 2.10 -0.89
CA ILE A 41 9.71 3.18 -1.19
C ILE A 41 9.06 4.10 -2.22
N GLY A 42 8.95 5.39 -1.91
CA GLY A 42 8.22 6.35 -2.75
C GLY A 42 6.71 6.19 -2.59
N ILE A 43 6.22 6.36 -1.36
CA ILE A 43 4.79 6.20 -1.02
C ILE A 43 3.89 7.16 -1.81
N GLY A 44 4.38 8.35 -2.16
CA GLY A 44 3.61 9.43 -2.76
C GLY A 44 2.26 9.62 -2.05
N PRO A 45 1.13 9.63 -2.78
CA PRO A 45 -0.22 9.79 -2.21
C PRO A 45 -0.81 8.49 -1.61
N CYS A 46 0.00 7.49 -1.29
CA CYS A 46 -0.41 6.21 -0.69
C CYS A 46 -1.34 5.36 -1.59
N THR A 47 -1.27 5.48 -2.92
CA THR A 47 -2.21 4.79 -3.84
C THR A 47 -2.17 3.27 -3.80
N ASN A 48 -1.11 2.67 -3.24
CA ASN A 48 -0.96 1.22 -3.13
C ASN A 48 -1.59 0.63 -1.86
N PHE A 49 -1.91 1.46 -0.86
CA PHE A 49 -2.41 1.02 0.45
C PHE A 49 -3.68 0.18 0.39
N PRO A 50 -4.68 0.50 -0.47
CA PRO A 50 -5.89 -0.30 -0.57
C PRO A 50 -5.67 -1.75 -1.04
N TYR A 51 -4.50 -2.07 -1.59
CA TYR A 51 -4.18 -3.40 -2.12
C TYR A 51 -3.37 -4.27 -1.15
N TYR A 52 -2.88 -3.71 -0.05
CA TYR A 52 -2.16 -4.48 0.95
C TYR A 52 -3.11 -5.30 1.85
N PRO A 53 -2.63 -6.40 2.47
CA PRO A 53 -3.43 -7.17 3.41
C PRO A 53 -3.84 -6.33 4.64
N GLY A 54 -5.04 -6.55 5.18
CA GLY A 54 -5.53 -5.80 6.34
C GLY A 54 -4.72 -6.00 7.64
N LYS A 55 -3.96 -7.10 7.75
CA LYS A 55 -3.06 -7.40 8.88
C LYS A 55 -1.62 -7.47 8.40
N CYS A 56 -1.07 -6.34 7.98
CA CYS A 56 0.33 -6.18 7.65
C CYS A 56 0.99 -5.10 8.52
N GLU A 57 2.30 -5.20 8.68
CA GLU A 57 3.14 -4.11 9.14
C GLU A 57 3.66 -3.38 7.90
N LEU A 58 3.56 -2.05 7.89
CA LEU A 58 4.00 -1.24 6.76
C LEU A 58 5.12 -0.30 7.19
N VAL A 59 6.28 -0.45 6.56
CA VAL A 59 7.41 0.48 6.65
C VAL A 59 7.42 1.28 5.37
N VAL A 60 7.36 2.61 5.49
CA VAL A 60 7.26 3.52 4.35
C VAL A 60 8.42 4.50 4.36
N VAL A 61 9.01 4.70 3.18
CA VAL A 61 10.10 5.65 2.94
C VAL A 61 9.66 6.59 1.83
N GLU A 62 9.76 7.90 2.06
CA GLU A 62 9.44 8.93 1.07
C GLU A 62 10.53 10.00 1.11
N PRO A 63 11.31 10.18 0.02
CA PRO A 63 12.31 11.24 -0.04
C PRO A 63 11.70 12.65 -0.11
N GLU A 64 10.50 12.81 -0.68
CA GLU A 64 9.83 14.11 -0.74
C GLU A 64 9.01 14.39 0.52
N SER A 65 9.33 15.47 1.24
CA SER A 65 8.50 15.92 2.36
C SER A 65 7.20 16.54 1.81
N PHE A 66 6.23 15.70 1.44
CA PHE A 66 4.91 16.15 0.99
C PHE A 66 4.08 16.76 2.13
N PHE A 67 4.53 16.58 3.37
CA PHE A 67 3.98 17.21 4.57
C PHE A 67 4.67 18.56 4.83
N ARG A 68 4.21 19.62 4.16
CA ARG A 68 4.36 21.01 4.63
C ARG A 68 3.01 21.56 5.05
#